data_AF-A0A957BZL4-F1
#
_entry.id   AF-A0A957BZL4-F1
#
_cell.length_a   1.000
_cell.length_b   1.000
_cell.length_c   1.000
_cell.angle_alpha   90.00
_cell.angle_beta   90.00
_cell.angle_gamma   90.00
#
_symmetry.space_group_name_H-M   'P 1'
#
loop_
_entity.id
_entity.type
_entity.pdbx_description
1 polymer ?
#
loop_
_entity_poly.entity_id
_entity_poly.type
_entity_poly.pdbx_seq_one_letter_code
_entity_poly.pdbx_strand_id
1 'polypeptide(L)'
;MTTPNNPQSMDEWFPRDEQAAVYHANSENPNLAQRLGVIVGGSISKGLAVKLEPNVSVEDLAVGRYVVVRGQRKRFFCMINDITLDSTNISVQSDPPDISDPFMRDVITGTVAYGVITVTPMLIIDDKKGALPVKTIPGHFTNVVTATAEDVNAVFGAEDEKHFNVGSPLELEHTNINLDLKRLVERSVGVFGKSGTG
;
A
#
# COMPACT_ATOMS: atom_id res chain seq x y z
N MET A 1 37.78 -18.29 8.78
CA MET A 1 36.73 -19.31 8.55
C MET A 1 36.69 -20.18 9.79
N THR A 2 35.79 -19.86 10.72
CA THR A 2 35.56 -20.63 11.95
C THR A 2 34.53 -21.71 11.64
N THR A 3 34.88 -22.97 11.89
CA THR A 3 33.99 -24.12 11.72
C THR A 3 32.85 -24.09 12.73
N PRO A 4 31.59 -24.36 12.35
CA PRO A 4 30.47 -24.50 13.28
C PRO A 4 30.71 -25.65 14.26
N ASN A 5 30.21 -25.51 15.49
CA ASN A 5 30.49 -26.44 16.59
C ASN A 5 29.57 -27.68 16.56
N ASN A 6 28.49 -27.65 15.75
CA ASN A 6 27.57 -28.78 15.63
C ASN A 6 27.17 -29.07 14.17
N PRO A 7 27.75 -30.10 13.51
CA PRO A 7 27.53 -30.39 12.09
C PRO A 7 26.12 -30.89 11.73
N GLN A 8 25.23 -31.09 12.71
CA GLN A 8 23.83 -31.49 12.47
C GLN A 8 22.81 -30.38 12.72
N SER A 9 23.25 -29.18 13.13
CA SER A 9 22.35 -28.03 13.28
C SER A 9 22.16 -27.32 11.94
N MET A 10 20.99 -27.50 11.32
CA MET A 10 20.65 -26.86 10.06
C MET A 10 20.52 -25.33 10.20
N ASP A 11 20.23 -24.84 11.41
CA ASP A 11 20.12 -23.40 11.72
C ASP A 11 21.48 -22.72 11.93
N GLU A 12 22.56 -23.45 12.23
CA GLU A 12 23.93 -22.88 12.30
C GLU A 12 24.55 -22.72 10.89
N TRP A 13 24.20 -23.63 9.97
CA TRP A 13 24.66 -23.58 8.59
C TRP A 13 23.88 -22.57 7.75
N PHE A 14 22.60 -22.36 8.08
CA PHE A 14 21.71 -21.42 7.43
C PHE A 14 21.03 -20.56 8.50
N PRO A 15 21.71 -19.50 9.00
CA PRO A 15 21.07 -18.55 9.88
C PRO A 15 19.84 -18.01 9.18
N ARG A 16 18.64 -18.35 9.67
CA ARG A 16 17.39 -17.76 9.17
C ARG A 16 17.52 -16.28 9.43
N ASP A 17 17.61 -15.50 8.35
CA ASP A 17 17.86 -14.06 8.40
C ASP A 17 17.00 -13.41 9.50
N GLU A 18 17.63 -12.62 10.38
CA GLU A 18 16.94 -11.73 11.33
C GLU A 18 15.87 -10.87 10.63
N GLN A 19 15.95 -10.73 9.30
CA GLN A 19 14.95 -10.12 8.44
C GLN A 19 13.56 -10.74 8.63
N ALA A 20 13.43 -12.07 8.74
CA ALA A 20 12.13 -12.74 8.98
C ALA A 20 11.47 -12.32 10.30
N ALA A 21 12.25 -12.10 11.35
CA ALA A 21 11.76 -11.63 12.65
C ALA A 21 11.40 -10.13 12.64
N VAL A 22 12.08 -9.32 11.81
CA VAL A 22 11.75 -7.91 11.59
C VAL A 22 10.39 -7.75 10.88
N TYR A 23 9.97 -8.69 10.04
CA TYR A 23 8.71 -8.58 9.29
C TYR A 23 7.46 -8.80 10.14
N HIS A 24 7.51 -9.67 11.16
CA HIS A 24 6.39 -9.82 12.12
C HIS A 24 6.30 -8.64 13.12
N ALA A 25 7.37 -7.86 13.30
CA ALA A 25 7.38 -6.69 14.17
C ALA A 25 6.86 -5.41 13.50
N ASN A 26 6.73 -5.40 12.16
CA ASN A 26 6.31 -4.20 11.42
C ASN A 26 4.78 -3.98 11.40
N SER A 27 3.98 -4.95 11.85
CA SER A 27 2.53 -4.74 12.05
C SER A 27 2.21 -3.85 13.25
N GLU A 28 3.18 -3.54 14.12
CA GLU A 28 2.98 -2.76 15.35
C GLU A 28 3.59 -1.35 15.32
N ASN A 29 4.20 -0.94 14.19
CA ASN A 29 4.80 0.40 14.05
C ASN A 29 4.07 1.25 12.99
N PRO A 30 3.10 2.10 13.36
CA PRO A 30 2.29 2.89 12.41
C PRO A 30 3.10 3.93 11.61
N ASN A 31 4.39 4.10 11.92
CA ASN A 31 5.30 5.02 11.24
C ASN A 31 6.15 4.36 10.14
N LEU A 32 6.21 3.02 10.04
CA LEU A 32 7.05 2.38 9.03
C LEU A 32 6.25 2.15 7.74
N ALA A 33 6.56 2.92 6.71
CA ALA A 33 5.94 2.76 5.39
C ALA A 33 6.38 1.42 4.76
N GLN A 34 5.51 0.40 4.81
CA GLN A 34 5.73 -0.87 4.15
C GLN A 34 5.71 -0.69 2.63
N ARG A 35 6.71 -1.23 1.94
CA ARG A 35 6.75 -1.25 0.48
C ARG A 35 5.78 -2.32 -0.04
N LEU A 36 4.89 -1.89 -0.94
CA LEU A 36 3.87 -2.75 -1.52
C LEU A 36 4.27 -3.27 -2.91
N GLY A 37 4.92 -2.43 -3.72
CA GLY A 37 5.14 -2.76 -5.11
C GLY A 37 5.60 -1.60 -5.96
N VAL A 38 5.45 -1.77 -7.28
CA VAL A 38 5.86 -0.81 -8.29
C VAL A 38 4.78 -0.56 -9.33
N ILE A 39 4.73 0.67 -9.85
CA ILE A 39 3.79 1.04 -10.92
C ILE A 39 4.16 0.32 -12.22
N VAL A 40 3.23 -0.44 -12.80
CA VAL A 40 3.42 -1.14 -14.07
C VAL A 40 2.58 -0.56 -15.21
N GLY A 41 1.62 0.32 -14.91
CA GLY A 41 0.85 1.01 -15.94
C GLY A 41 -0.34 1.78 -15.38
N GLY A 42 -1.28 2.14 -16.25
CA GLY A 42 -2.55 2.78 -15.90
C GLY A 42 -2.69 4.22 -16.39
N SER A 43 -3.71 4.91 -15.91
CA SER A 43 -4.04 6.28 -16.29
C SER A 43 -4.71 7.03 -15.14
N ILE A 44 -4.86 8.36 -15.26
CA ILE A 44 -5.62 9.15 -14.26
C ILE A 44 -7.07 8.69 -14.18
N SER A 45 -7.69 8.38 -15.31
CA SER A 45 -9.13 8.05 -15.38
C SER A 45 -9.45 6.64 -14.92
N LYS A 46 -8.57 5.67 -15.17
CA LYS A 46 -8.78 4.25 -14.82
C LYS A 46 -8.10 3.86 -13.50
N GLY A 47 -7.22 4.69 -12.98
CA GLY A 47 -6.30 4.32 -11.90
C GLY A 47 -4.98 3.76 -12.42
N LEU A 48 -4.04 3.62 -11.50
CA LEU A 48 -2.68 3.14 -11.73
C LEU A 48 -2.57 1.69 -11.30
N ALA A 49 -2.00 0.84 -12.15
CA ALA A 49 -1.74 -0.56 -11.85
C ALA A 49 -0.42 -0.69 -11.10
N VAL A 50 -0.45 -1.34 -9.95
CA VAL A 50 0.72 -1.62 -9.11
C VAL A 50 0.90 -3.13 -9.07
N LYS A 51 2.05 -3.62 -9.55
CA LYS A 51 2.45 -5.00 -9.32
C LYS A 51 2.99 -5.11 -7.91
N LEU A 52 2.43 -6.01 -7.11
CA LEU A 52 2.86 -6.25 -5.73
C LEU A 52 4.20 -6.98 -5.69
N GLU A 53 4.98 -6.71 -4.64
CA GLU A 53 6.17 -7.51 -4.32
C GLU A 53 5.75 -8.92 -3.85
N PRO A 54 6.57 -9.97 -4.08
CA PRO A 54 6.21 -11.34 -3.72
C PRO A 54 5.96 -11.59 -2.23
N ASN A 55 6.52 -10.74 -1.37
CA ASN A 55 6.39 -10.83 0.09
C ASN A 55 5.17 -10.07 0.65
N VAL A 56 4.35 -9.47 -0.21
CA VAL A 56 3.14 -8.76 0.20
C VAL A 56 1.95 -9.68 0.01
N SER A 57 1.30 -10.04 1.11
CA SER A 57 0.06 -10.81 1.04
C SER A 57 -1.08 -9.95 0.51
N VAL A 58 -1.79 -10.44 -0.50
CA VAL A 58 -3.02 -9.80 -1.00
C VAL A 58 -4.15 -9.84 0.02
N GLU A 59 -4.12 -10.80 0.96
CA GLU A 59 -5.14 -10.97 1.99
C GLU A 59 -5.09 -9.85 3.04
N ASP A 60 -3.92 -9.25 3.24
CA ASP A 60 -3.71 -8.14 4.17
C ASP A 60 -4.05 -6.77 3.54
N LEU A 61 -4.49 -6.75 2.28
CA LEU A 61 -4.84 -5.54 1.55
C LEU A 61 -6.35 -5.35 1.49
N ALA A 62 -6.79 -4.12 1.74
CA ALA A 62 -8.19 -3.73 1.70
C ALA A 62 -8.44 -2.62 0.66
N VAL A 63 -9.58 -2.72 -0.04
CA VAL A 63 -10.11 -1.62 -0.85
C VAL A 63 -10.47 -0.44 0.05
N GLY A 64 -10.15 0.77 -0.38
CA GLY A 64 -10.30 2.00 0.40
C GLY A 64 -9.06 2.38 1.21
N ARG A 65 -8.06 1.49 1.32
CA ARG A 65 -6.81 1.79 2.01
C ARG A 65 -6.00 2.86 1.27
N TYR A 66 -5.37 3.75 2.03
CA TYR A 66 -4.49 4.78 1.48
C TYR A 66 -3.08 4.25 1.23
N VAL A 67 -2.52 4.64 0.09
CA VAL A 67 -1.15 4.32 -0.32
C VAL A 67 -0.50 5.55 -0.91
N VAL A 68 0.83 5.61 -0.83
CA VAL A 68 1.60 6.72 -1.36
C VAL A 68 2.53 6.23 -2.45
N VAL A 69 2.45 6.87 -3.61
CA VAL A 69 3.40 6.64 -4.71
C VAL A 69 4.49 7.71 -4.63
N ARG A 70 5.73 7.27 -4.37
CA ARG A 70 6.88 8.17 -4.18
C ARG A 70 7.59 8.41 -5.50
N GLY A 71 7.12 9.41 -6.25
CA GLY A 71 7.79 9.89 -7.45
C GLY A 71 9.09 10.64 -7.14
N GLN A 72 9.85 11.00 -8.19
CA GLN A 72 11.16 11.66 -8.02
C GLN A 72 11.12 13.00 -7.29
N ARG A 73 10.02 13.75 -7.44
CA ARG A 73 9.85 15.11 -6.88
C ARG A 73 8.52 15.33 -6.18
N LYS A 74 7.61 14.36 -6.27
CA LYS A 74 6.21 14.49 -5.87
C LYS A 74 5.77 13.20 -5.23
N ARG A 75 5.02 13.33 -4.13
CA ARG A 75 4.32 12.22 -3.50
C ARG A 75 2.87 12.26 -3.98
N PHE A 76 2.38 11.15 -4.52
CA PHE A 76 0.99 11.02 -4.92
C PHE A 76 0.27 10.26 -3.81
N PHE A 77 -0.75 10.89 -3.24
CA PHE A 77 -1.65 10.27 -2.29
C PHE A 77 -2.76 9.57 -3.05
N CYS A 78 -2.85 8.26 -2.89
CA CYS A 78 -3.73 7.39 -3.66
C CYS A 78 -4.56 6.50 -2.73
N MET A 79 -5.62 5.92 -3.28
CA MET A 79 -6.46 4.94 -2.60
C MET A 79 -6.54 3.65 -3.41
N ILE A 80 -6.47 2.49 -2.76
CA ILE A 80 -6.72 1.19 -3.38
C ILE A 80 -8.19 1.13 -3.77
N ASN A 81 -8.47 0.93 -5.06
CA ASN A 81 -9.82 0.81 -5.60
C ASN A 81 -10.20 -0.65 -5.90
N ASP A 82 -9.20 -1.46 -6.25
CA ASP A 82 -9.41 -2.85 -6.65
C ASP A 82 -8.15 -3.69 -6.41
N ILE A 83 -8.32 -4.98 -6.20
CA ILE A 83 -7.27 -5.97 -5.97
C ILE A 83 -7.53 -7.16 -6.89
N THR A 84 -6.56 -7.49 -7.75
CA THR A 84 -6.66 -8.57 -8.74
C THR A 84 -5.47 -9.51 -8.67
N LEU A 85 -5.68 -10.75 -9.10
CA LEU A 85 -4.62 -11.73 -9.31
C LEU A 85 -4.37 -11.86 -10.80
N ASP A 86 -3.10 -11.75 -11.21
CA ASP A 86 -2.69 -11.75 -12.60
C ASP A 86 -1.51 -12.72 -12.81
N SER A 87 -1.23 -13.06 -14.07
CA SER A 87 -0.17 -14.00 -14.43
C SER A 87 0.55 -13.58 -15.70
N THR A 88 1.85 -13.90 -15.78
CA THR A 88 2.62 -13.71 -17.02
C THR A 88 2.17 -14.64 -18.15
N ASN A 89 1.47 -15.73 -17.82
CA ASN A 89 0.91 -16.66 -18.79
C ASN A 89 -0.55 -17.00 -18.46
N ILE A 90 -1.45 -16.71 -19.41
CA ILE A 90 -2.89 -16.98 -19.29
C ILE A 90 -3.17 -18.46 -18.98
N SER A 91 -2.32 -19.39 -19.44
CA SER A 91 -2.52 -20.82 -19.24
C SER A 91 -2.53 -21.24 -17.76
N VAL A 92 -1.91 -20.44 -16.89
CA VAL A 92 -1.82 -20.71 -15.44
C VAL A 92 -3.19 -20.67 -14.78
N GLN A 93 -4.13 -19.89 -15.32
CA GLN A 93 -5.51 -19.85 -14.82
C GLN A 93 -6.30 -21.11 -15.22
N SER A 94 -6.04 -21.65 -16.40
CA SER A 94 -6.75 -22.82 -16.93
C SER A 94 -6.13 -24.15 -16.50
N ASP A 95 -4.81 -24.16 -16.27
CA ASP A 95 -4.01 -25.34 -15.92
C ASP A 95 -2.94 -24.91 -14.91
N PRO A 96 -3.29 -24.84 -13.61
CA PRO A 96 -2.38 -24.39 -12.58
C PRO A 96 -1.22 -25.39 -12.41
N PRO A 97 0.03 -24.91 -12.29
CA PRO A 97 1.17 -25.80 -12.09
C PRO A 97 1.07 -26.52 -10.75
N ASP A 98 1.72 -27.69 -10.66
CA ASP A 98 1.78 -28.44 -9.40
C ASP A 98 2.60 -27.66 -8.35
N ILE A 99 1.91 -27.22 -7.30
CA ILE A 99 2.47 -26.45 -6.17
C ILE A 99 2.79 -27.32 -4.95
N SER A 100 2.79 -28.65 -5.11
CA SER A 100 3.08 -29.59 -4.03
C SER A 100 4.52 -29.49 -3.52
N ASP A 101 5.45 -29.08 -4.38
CA ASP A 101 6.83 -28.81 -4.01
C ASP A 101 6.97 -27.35 -3.50
N PRO A 102 7.39 -27.14 -2.24
CA PRO A 102 7.59 -25.80 -1.66
C PRO A 102 8.54 -24.91 -2.46
N PHE A 103 9.59 -25.47 -3.08
CA PHE A 103 10.53 -24.70 -3.89
C PHE A 103 9.87 -24.21 -5.19
N MET A 104 9.09 -25.08 -5.84
CA MET A 104 8.34 -24.72 -7.05
C MET A 104 7.28 -23.66 -6.74
N ARG A 105 6.62 -23.77 -5.59
CA ARG A 105 5.67 -22.77 -5.11
C ARG A 105 6.30 -21.38 -4.99
N ASP A 106 7.45 -21.28 -4.32
CA ASP A 106 8.13 -19.99 -4.10
C ASP A 106 8.61 -19.33 -5.41
N VAL A 107 9.12 -20.13 -6.35
CA VAL A 107 9.53 -19.62 -7.67
C VAL A 107 8.31 -19.14 -8.47
N ILE A 108 7.21 -19.90 -8.49
CA ILE A 108 6.01 -19.60 -9.26
C ILE A 108 5.26 -18.37 -8.71
N THR A 109 5.16 -18.23 -7.38
CA THR A 109 4.49 -17.10 -6.71
C THR A 109 5.19 -15.75 -6.94
N GLY A 110 6.45 -15.73 -7.40
CA GLY A 110 7.17 -14.49 -7.75
C GLY A 110 7.27 -14.20 -9.25
N THR A 111 7.26 -15.23 -10.11
CA THR A 111 7.58 -15.10 -11.54
C THR A 111 6.39 -15.33 -12.47
N VAL A 112 5.44 -16.18 -12.08
CA VAL A 112 4.38 -16.66 -12.95
C VAL A 112 3.02 -16.10 -12.54
N ALA A 113 2.68 -16.10 -11.25
CA ALA A 113 1.44 -15.52 -10.74
C ALA A 113 1.78 -14.39 -9.74
N TYR A 114 1.11 -13.26 -9.82
CA TYR A 114 1.36 -12.10 -8.96
C TYR A 114 0.08 -11.31 -8.68
N GLY A 115 0.04 -10.61 -7.55
CA GLY A 115 -1.03 -9.68 -7.24
C GLY A 115 -0.84 -8.33 -7.93
N VAL A 116 -1.95 -7.73 -8.37
CA VAL A 116 -2.00 -6.37 -8.88
C VAL A 116 -3.05 -5.59 -8.09
N ILE A 117 -2.70 -4.40 -7.64
CA ILE A 117 -3.69 -3.46 -7.09
C ILE A 117 -3.88 -2.30 -8.04
N THR A 118 -5.13 -1.86 -8.18
CA THR A 118 -5.47 -0.62 -8.89
C THR A 118 -5.61 0.49 -7.88
N VAL A 119 -4.79 1.54 -8.02
CA VAL A 119 -4.78 2.69 -7.10
C VAL A 119 -5.20 3.96 -7.82
N THR A 120 -6.14 4.70 -7.25
CA THR A 120 -6.61 5.95 -7.84
C THR A 120 -5.89 7.12 -7.17
N PRO A 121 -5.15 7.96 -7.91
CA PRO A 121 -4.50 9.13 -7.34
C PRO A 121 -5.54 10.19 -6.99
N MET A 122 -5.49 10.69 -5.77
CA MET A 122 -6.40 11.71 -5.26
C MET A 122 -5.72 13.08 -5.26
N LEU A 123 -4.54 13.15 -4.66
CA LEU A 123 -3.84 14.40 -4.40
C LEU A 123 -2.33 14.24 -4.61
N ILE A 124 -1.66 15.37 -4.81
CA ILE A 124 -0.20 15.48 -4.79
C ILE A 124 0.16 16.20 -3.50
N ILE A 125 0.98 15.56 -2.67
CA ILE A 125 1.54 16.17 -1.46
C ILE A 125 2.80 16.95 -1.90
N ASP A 126 2.75 18.27 -1.71
CA ASP A 126 3.86 19.19 -1.94
C ASP A 126 4.25 19.85 -0.61
N ASP A 127 5.51 19.73 -0.21
CA ASP A 127 5.97 20.20 1.11
C ASP A 127 5.85 21.73 1.28
N LYS A 128 5.72 22.50 0.19
CA LYS A 128 5.59 23.97 0.24
C LYS A 128 4.16 24.44 0.07
N LYS A 129 3.37 23.75 -0.75
CA LYS A 129 2.00 24.16 -1.12
C LYS A 129 0.89 23.32 -0.48
N GLY A 130 1.25 22.30 0.28
CA GLY A 130 0.32 21.33 0.85
C GLY A 130 -0.28 20.41 -0.21
N ALA A 131 -1.45 19.86 0.08
CA ALA A 131 -2.14 18.96 -0.83
C ALA A 131 -2.73 19.70 -2.05
N LEU A 132 -2.37 19.24 -3.25
CA LEU A 132 -2.79 19.80 -4.53
C LEU A 132 -3.58 18.78 -5.35
N PRO A 133 -4.53 19.21 -6.20
CA PRO A 133 -5.24 18.30 -7.10
C PRO A 133 -4.27 17.61 -8.05
N VAL A 134 -4.47 16.31 -8.25
CA VAL A 134 -3.70 15.55 -9.22
C VAL A 134 -3.99 16.02 -10.65
N LYS A 135 -2.94 16.24 -11.44
CA LYS A 135 -3.01 16.62 -12.86
C LYS A 135 -2.08 15.79 -13.75
N THR A 136 -1.40 14.81 -13.15
CA THR A 136 -0.29 14.06 -13.73
C THR A 136 -0.14 12.74 -12.97
N ILE A 137 0.58 11.78 -13.53
CA ILE A 137 0.81 10.46 -12.94
C ILE A 137 2.30 10.21 -12.73
N PRO A 138 2.67 9.34 -11.78
CA PRO A 138 4.03 8.86 -11.64
C PRO A 138 4.46 8.04 -12.88
N GLY A 139 5.77 7.91 -13.07
CA GLY A 139 6.32 7.07 -14.13
C GLY A 139 6.27 5.58 -13.79
N HIS A 140 6.58 4.74 -14.76
CA HIS A 140 6.76 3.31 -14.55
C HIS A 140 7.82 3.01 -13.47
N PHE A 141 7.62 1.88 -12.80
CA PHE A 141 8.48 1.34 -11.75
C PHE A 141 8.66 2.24 -10.53
N THR A 142 7.80 3.26 -10.38
CA THR A 142 7.79 4.10 -9.19
C THR A 142 7.31 3.28 -8.00
N ASN A 143 8.01 3.39 -6.88
CA ASN A 143 7.69 2.66 -5.65
C ASN A 143 6.35 3.10 -5.06
N VAL A 144 5.57 2.13 -4.61
CA VAL A 144 4.32 2.30 -3.89
C VAL A 144 4.49 1.75 -2.49
N VAL A 145 4.09 2.54 -1.50
CA VAL A 145 4.19 2.21 -0.08
C VAL A 145 2.86 2.44 0.61
N THR A 146 2.62 1.77 1.74
CA THR A 146 1.50 2.07 2.63
C THR A 146 1.59 3.53 3.11
N ALA A 147 0.46 4.23 3.14
CA ALA A 147 0.41 5.59 3.67
C ALA A 147 0.69 5.59 5.18
N THR A 148 1.55 6.51 5.62
CA THR A 148 1.84 6.73 7.03
C THR A 148 0.88 7.75 7.64
N ALA A 149 0.84 7.84 8.98
CA ALA A 149 0.12 8.91 9.66
C ALA A 149 0.56 10.30 9.20
N GLU A 150 1.86 10.50 8.92
CA GLU A 150 2.39 11.76 8.39
C GLU A 150 1.82 12.10 7.01
N ASP A 151 1.70 11.10 6.12
CA ASP A 151 1.15 11.32 4.78
C ASP A 151 -0.34 11.68 4.84
N VAL A 152 -1.10 11.06 5.75
CA VAL A 152 -2.52 11.37 5.99
C VAL A 152 -2.66 12.78 6.58
N ASN A 153 -1.87 13.12 7.60
CA ASN A 153 -1.88 14.46 8.20
C ASN A 153 -1.44 15.55 7.22
N ALA A 154 -0.56 15.25 6.27
CA ALA A 154 -0.19 16.19 5.21
C ALA A 154 -1.35 16.51 4.25
N VAL A 155 -2.38 15.66 4.21
CA VAL A 155 -3.58 15.83 3.38
C VAL A 155 -4.75 16.43 4.17
N PHE A 156 -5.04 15.88 5.35
CA PHE A 156 -6.21 16.23 6.16
C PHE A 156 -5.91 17.22 7.28
N GLY A 157 -4.64 17.52 7.54
CA GLY A 157 -4.21 18.35 8.66
C GLY A 157 -4.17 17.56 9.98
N ALA A 158 -3.43 18.09 10.95
CA ALA A 158 -3.46 17.61 12.33
C ALA A 158 -4.70 18.17 13.06
N GLU A 159 -5.12 17.50 14.12
CA GLU A 159 -6.25 17.96 14.94
C GLU A 159 -5.89 19.28 15.64
N ASP A 160 -6.68 20.33 15.38
CA ASP A 160 -6.50 21.65 15.97
C ASP A 160 -7.87 22.36 16.10
N GLU A 161 -7.88 23.60 16.58
CA GLU A 161 -9.12 24.37 16.79
C GLU A 161 -9.96 24.60 15.50
N LYS A 162 -9.37 24.42 14.31
CA LYS A 162 -10.02 24.61 13.00
C LYS A 162 -10.36 23.31 12.30
N HIS A 163 -9.62 22.24 12.60
CA HIS A 163 -9.75 20.93 11.98
C HIS A 163 -10.53 19.99 12.90
N PHE A 164 -11.81 19.78 12.56
CA PHE A 164 -12.71 18.92 13.30
C PHE A 164 -12.53 17.46 12.89
N ASN A 165 -12.30 16.59 13.88
CA ASN A 165 -12.17 15.14 13.67
C ASN A 165 -13.52 14.51 13.26
N VAL A 166 -13.54 13.79 12.15
CA VAL A 166 -14.74 13.07 11.66
C VAL A 166 -14.63 11.54 11.76
N GLY A 167 -13.51 11.03 12.27
CA GLY A 167 -13.23 9.61 12.43
C GLY A 167 -11.81 9.25 12.04
N SER A 168 -11.52 7.95 12.02
CA SER A 168 -10.24 7.39 11.62
C SER A 168 -10.37 6.58 10.33
N PRO A 169 -9.32 6.51 9.49
CA PRO A 169 -9.26 5.51 8.43
C PRO A 169 -9.34 4.11 9.04
N LEU A 170 -10.00 3.18 8.34
CA LEU A 170 -10.17 1.77 8.76
C LEU A 170 -8.85 1.09 9.18
N GLU A 171 -7.74 1.49 8.57
CA GLU A 171 -6.44 0.83 8.72
C GLU A 171 -5.46 1.60 9.62
N LEU A 172 -5.80 2.83 10.00
CA LEU A 172 -4.95 3.70 10.81
C LEU A 172 -5.76 4.18 12.01
N GLU A 173 -6.02 3.28 12.95
CA GLU A 173 -6.85 3.55 14.15
C GLU A 173 -6.35 4.75 14.96
N HIS A 174 -5.06 5.05 14.90
CA HIS A 174 -4.43 6.18 15.60
C HIS A 174 -4.24 7.43 14.76
N THR A 175 -4.81 7.46 13.54
CA THR A 175 -4.76 8.65 12.66
C THR A 175 -6.15 9.21 12.49
N ASN A 176 -6.29 10.51 12.75
CA ASN A 176 -7.57 11.20 12.66
C ASN A 176 -7.73 11.81 11.27
N ILE A 177 -8.89 11.64 10.66
CA ILE A 177 -9.31 12.43 9.50
C ILE A 177 -9.92 13.71 10.04
N ASN A 178 -9.22 14.82 9.81
CA ASN A 178 -9.66 16.13 10.27
C ASN A 178 -10.18 16.96 9.09
N LEU A 179 -11.30 17.66 9.31
CA LEU A 179 -11.92 18.54 8.32
C LEU A 179 -11.81 20.00 8.75
N ASP A 180 -11.26 20.84 7.87
CA ASP A 180 -11.32 22.29 8.03
C ASP A 180 -12.78 22.76 7.85
N LEU A 181 -13.45 23.02 8.96
CA LEU A 181 -14.86 23.42 8.96
C LEU A 181 -15.09 24.76 8.25
N LYS A 182 -14.12 25.66 8.32
CA LYS A 182 -14.22 26.96 7.65
C LYS A 182 -14.22 26.79 6.13
N ARG A 183 -13.33 25.96 5.60
CA ARG A 183 -13.29 25.65 4.16
C ARG A 183 -14.47 24.79 3.72
N LEU A 184 -14.96 23.91 4.58
CA LEU A 184 -16.13 23.08 4.29
C LEU A 184 -17.37 23.93 4.02
N VAL A 185 -17.60 24.99 4.80
CA VAL A 185 -18.77 25.89 4.64
C VAL A 185 -18.63 26.92 3.52
N GLU A 186 -17.45 27.06 2.92
CA GLU A 186 -17.25 27.93 1.75
C GLU A 186 -17.97 27.40 0.49
N ARG A 187 -18.42 26.15 0.51
CA ARG A 187 -19.14 25.50 -0.59
C ARG A 187 -20.32 24.70 -0.07
N SER A 188 -21.29 24.44 -0.94
CA SER A 188 -22.39 23.53 -0.61
C SER A 188 -21.87 22.10 -0.46
N VAL A 189 -22.33 21.42 0.60
CA VAL A 189 -21.96 20.03 0.93
C VAL A 189 -23.23 19.18 0.94
N GLY A 190 -23.16 17.96 0.38
CA GLY A 190 -24.19 16.94 0.52
C GLY A 190 -23.59 15.67 1.09
N VAL A 191 -24.28 15.05 2.07
CA VAL A 191 -23.91 13.76 2.66
C VAL A 191 -24.84 12.70 2.08
N PHE A 192 -24.27 11.64 1.51
CA PHE A 192 -25.02 10.55 0.89
C PHE A 192 -24.63 9.23 1.52
N GLY A 193 -25.62 8.41 1.86
CA GLY A 193 -25.45 7.09 2.43
C GLY A 193 -26.65 6.21 2.10
N LYS A 194 -26.48 4.89 2.16
CA LYS A 194 -27.64 3.98 2.12
C LYS A 194 -28.40 4.10 3.44
N SER A 195 -29.68 3.75 3.44
CA SER A 195 -30.46 3.75 4.68
C SER A 195 -29.79 2.88 5.75
N GLY A 196 -29.59 3.44 6.95
CA GLY A 196 -29.00 2.74 8.10
C GLY A 196 -27.46 2.72 8.19
N THR A 197 -26.73 3.47 7.35
CA THR A 197 -25.25 3.53 7.40
C THR A 197 -24.68 4.73 8.17
N GLY A 198 -25.55 5.47 8.89
CA GLY A 198 -25.19 6.68 9.63
C GLY A 198 -24.34 6.39 10.85
#